data_AF-A0A813FF88-F1
#
_entry.id   AF-A0A813FF88-F1
#
_cell.length_a   1.000
_cell.length_b   1.000
_cell.length_c   1.000
_cell.angle_alpha   90.00
_cell.angle_beta   90.00
_cell.angle_gamma   90.00
#
_symmetry.space_group_name_H-M   'P 1'
#
loop_
_entity.id
_entity.type
_entity.pdbx_description
1 polymer ?
#
loop_
_entity_poly.entity_id
_entity_poly.type
_entity_poly.pdbx_seq_one_letter_code
_entity_poly.pdbx_strand_id
1 'polypeptide(L)'
;MPLEKRWRPVVAPPSNGNTTLEDWNTHPRLQKHLQRFLDSQDPGRVLSRYSVQARNLNPDNLLRIAVHVGAWVALLPLEQAASSTSGEVDGSQPSPVQLLAQILRLRSRAKITEWLQGVLHLVALRLQDVRHDVQGQAAGPWMELRRSMPKTVWRELRTQRPAIPVCDESKEPADQVSLLKRKTPPIQIEPAVPRAAVEPEFDMLQQFGSTETEALTASDLHLEISKLGNEKAVRRFYHNGSAFSISNFEERALHVDSLEDRLVKAAASESWDQVCSLIREAAAALAAPRQTAVLDKAAKPMPDDAQERLQANLQSKLRKLICKGLAFLDLSDAGTALQLEPALSVMKLLIERFQVRGQLEEARAAKQWLRLRGILMPDVTTQAESNLESSPTKDSCKRNAALITLGKARLIGQERGSSKGGVYVPNVTIQSNPLVRNTGQDVILTCNKCGLELRSSWVFEFRSKVSTLVPTAGHHTCGGKYVHVDANISVKVDNSSNLKMCIHGGLANQCVKCGGSQICVHKKRTDRCPHCLADGHKKQTRKARISACPHRLAAGYKK
;
A
#
# COMPACT_ATOMS: atom_id res chain seq x y z
N MET A 1 11.19 -11.70 -28.42
CA MET A 1 9.95 -12.46 -28.65
C MET A 1 8.82 -11.93 -27.76
N PRO A 2 7.62 -11.66 -28.29
CA PRO A 2 6.48 -11.26 -27.47
C PRO A 2 6.00 -12.46 -26.65
N LEU A 3 5.92 -12.32 -25.32
CA LEU A 3 5.40 -13.32 -24.38
C LEU A 3 3.88 -13.56 -24.52
N GLU A 4 3.24 -12.99 -25.54
CA GLU A 4 1.78 -12.99 -25.75
C GLU A 4 1.24 -14.22 -26.49
N LYS A 5 2.08 -15.18 -26.91
CA LYS A 5 1.57 -16.49 -27.35
C LYS A 5 0.94 -17.20 -26.15
N ARG A 6 -0.40 -17.10 -26.07
CA ARG A 6 -1.30 -17.64 -25.05
C ARG A 6 -0.72 -18.88 -24.37
N TRP A 7 -0.47 -18.73 -23.08
CA TRP A 7 -0.28 -19.83 -22.12
C TRP A 7 -1.56 -20.70 -22.18
N ARG A 8 -1.56 -21.72 -23.03
CA ARG A 8 -2.62 -22.74 -23.03
C ARG A 8 -2.20 -23.83 -22.05
N PRO A 9 -3.02 -24.17 -21.05
CA PRO A 9 -2.73 -25.29 -20.16
C PRO A 9 -2.99 -26.57 -20.95
N VAL A 10 -1.97 -27.09 -21.63
CA VAL A 10 -2.05 -28.40 -22.31
C VAL A 10 -1.74 -29.54 -21.32
N VAL A 11 -1.09 -29.22 -20.19
CA VAL A 11 -0.78 -30.18 -19.12
C VAL A 11 -1.26 -29.57 -17.80
N ALA A 12 -2.20 -30.24 -17.15
CA ALA A 12 -2.68 -29.88 -15.81
C ALA A 12 -1.50 -29.95 -14.82
N PRO A 13 -1.49 -29.14 -13.74
CA PRO A 13 -0.57 -29.41 -12.65
C PRO A 13 -0.83 -30.83 -12.15
N PRO A 14 0.21 -31.60 -11.79
CA PRO A 14 0.02 -32.91 -11.22
C PRO A 14 -0.84 -32.75 -9.94
N SER A 15 -1.95 -33.49 -9.89
CA SER A 15 -3.06 -33.23 -8.95
C SER A 15 -2.68 -33.51 -7.49
N ASN A 16 -3.24 -32.71 -6.57
CA ASN A 16 -2.88 -32.62 -5.14
C ASN A 16 -3.02 -33.90 -4.27
N GLY A 17 -3.33 -35.07 -4.85
CA GLY A 17 -3.56 -36.29 -4.08
C GLY A 17 -2.35 -37.20 -3.88
N ASN A 18 -1.54 -37.41 -4.93
CA ASN A 18 -0.46 -38.42 -4.95
C ASN A 18 0.79 -37.96 -5.70
N THR A 19 0.90 -36.67 -6.02
CA THR A 19 2.07 -36.18 -6.74
C THR A 19 3.29 -36.23 -5.82
N THR A 20 4.24 -37.08 -6.15
CA THR A 20 5.51 -37.16 -5.44
C THR A 20 6.37 -35.95 -5.78
N LEU A 21 7.33 -35.65 -4.92
CA LEU A 21 8.28 -34.59 -5.21
C LEU A 21 9.10 -34.87 -6.48
N GLU A 22 9.36 -36.14 -6.76
CA GLU A 22 10.07 -36.61 -7.95
C GLU A 22 9.31 -36.26 -9.24
N ASP A 23 7.97 -36.29 -9.21
CA ASP A 23 7.14 -35.88 -10.34
C ASP A 23 7.33 -34.40 -10.69
N TRP A 24 7.52 -33.54 -9.68
CA TRP A 24 7.80 -32.12 -9.90
C TRP A 24 9.23 -31.90 -10.40
N ASN A 25 10.20 -32.64 -9.87
CA ASN A 25 11.60 -32.53 -10.28
C ASN A 25 11.78 -32.94 -11.76
N THR A 26 11.08 -33.99 -12.18
CA THR A 26 11.14 -34.52 -13.56
C THR A 26 10.10 -33.90 -14.50
N HIS A 27 9.28 -32.97 -14.01
CA HIS A 27 8.16 -32.44 -14.78
C HIS A 27 8.63 -31.81 -16.11
N PRO A 28 8.19 -32.30 -17.30
CA PRO A 28 8.74 -31.88 -18.60
C PRO A 28 8.68 -30.38 -18.84
N ARG A 29 7.63 -29.74 -18.33
CA ARG A 29 7.45 -28.28 -18.41
C ARG A 29 8.48 -27.49 -17.61
N LEU A 30 8.81 -27.90 -16.38
CA LEU A 30 9.80 -27.21 -15.56
C LEU A 30 11.19 -27.43 -16.15
N GLN A 31 11.48 -28.66 -16.58
CA GLN A 31 12.71 -29.00 -17.31
C GLN A 31 12.87 -28.17 -18.58
N LYS A 32 11.81 -27.98 -19.38
CA LYS A 32 11.84 -27.10 -20.56
C LYS A 32 12.11 -25.63 -20.21
N HIS A 33 11.63 -25.14 -19.08
CA HIS A 33 11.89 -23.77 -18.63
C HIS A 33 13.32 -23.59 -18.11
N LEU A 34 13.87 -24.61 -17.45
CA LEU A 34 15.26 -24.69 -17.04
C LEU A 34 16.19 -24.76 -18.26
N GLN A 35 15.94 -25.68 -19.18
CA GLN A 35 16.76 -25.87 -20.37
C GLN A 35 16.81 -24.59 -21.21
N ARG A 36 15.67 -23.91 -21.41
CA ARG A 36 15.65 -22.61 -22.10
C ARG A 36 16.44 -21.50 -21.39
N PHE A 37 16.57 -21.59 -20.07
CA PHE A 37 17.39 -20.65 -19.31
C PHE A 37 18.88 -20.98 -19.47
N LEU A 38 19.24 -22.27 -19.42
CA LEU A 38 20.60 -22.76 -19.65
C LEU A 38 21.07 -22.52 -21.09
N ASP A 39 20.20 -22.70 -22.09
CA ASP A 39 20.47 -22.46 -23.52
C ASP A 39 20.56 -20.96 -23.87
N SER A 40 20.23 -20.07 -22.93
CA SER A 40 20.31 -18.63 -23.18
C SER A 40 21.77 -18.21 -23.25
N GLN A 41 22.17 -17.56 -24.35
CA GLN A 41 23.51 -16.99 -24.50
C GLN A 41 23.88 -16.03 -23.35
N ASP A 42 22.88 -15.36 -22.77
CA ASP A 42 23.05 -14.46 -21.63
C ASP A 42 21.93 -14.69 -20.61
N PRO A 43 22.15 -15.59 -19.63
CA PRO A 43 21.19 -15.84 -18.54
C PRO A 43 20.93 -14.59 -17.70
N GLY A 44 21.93 -13.72 -17.56
CA GLY A 44 21.86 -12.47 -16.82
C GLY A 44 20.88 -11.46 -17.41
N ARG A 45 20.87 -11.31 -18.74
CA ARG A 45 19.86 -10.53 -19.46
C ARG A 45 18.46 -11.11 -19.34
N VAL A 46 18.33 -12.45 -19.26
CA VAL A 46 17.05 -13.08 -18.96
C VAL A 46 16.58 -12.65 -17.57
N LEU A 47 17.41 -12.79 -16.53
CA LEU A 47 17.08 -12.40 -15.15
C LEU A 47 16.71 -10.92 -15.06
N SER A 48 17.49 -10.05 -15.69
CA SER A 48 17.24 -8.60 -15.76
C SER A 48 15.88 -8.27 -16.39
N ARG A 49 15.54 -8.94 -17.50
CA ARG A 49 14.23 -8.78 -18.15
C ARG A 49 13.09 -9.20 -17.23
N TYR A 50 13.23 -10.32 -16.52
CA TYR A 50 12.21 -10.77 -15.57
C TYR A 50 12.09 -9.84 -14.35
N SER A 51 13.19 -9.26 -13.87
CA SER A 51 13.20 -8.25 -12.80
C SER A 51 12.42 -6.98 -13.19
N VAL A 52 12.70 -6.42 -14.38
CA VAL A 52 11.98 -5.25 -14.91
C VAL A 52 10.49 -5.55 -15.11
N GLN A 53 10.17 -6.73 -15.64
CA GLN A 53 8.79 -7.17 -15.83
C GLN A 53 8.04 -7.31 -14.50
N ALA A 54 8.66 -7.91 -13.48
CA ALA A 54 8.02 -8.14 -12.18
C ALA A 54 7.53 -6.85 -11.51
N ARG A 55 8.18 -5.71 -11.75
CA ARG A 55 7.79 -4.41 -11.18
C ARG A 55 6.52 -3.79 -11.80
N ASN A 56 6.22 -4.14 -13.04
CA ASN A 56 5.18 -3.47 -13.84
C ASN A 56 3.98 -4.35 -14.20
N LEU A 57 4.00 -5.62 -13.81
CA LEU A 57 2.99 -6.60 -14.22
C LEU A 57 1.80 -6.67 -13.27
N ASN A 58 0.67 -7.05 -13.84
CA ASN A 58 -0.51 -7.44 -13.05
C ASN A 58 -0.22 -8.70 -12.19
N PRO A 59 -1.02 -8.95 -11.13
CA PRO A 59 -0.78 -10.07 -10.23
C PRO A 59 -0.67 -11.43 -10.93
N ASP A 60 -1.47 -11.71 -11.96
CA ASP A 60 -1.47 -13.00 -12.65
C ASP A 60 -0.16 -13.26 -13.41
N ASN A 61 0.37 -12.24 -14.08
CA ASN A 61 1.64 -12.35 -14.79
C ASN A 61 2.82 -12.43 -13.81
N LEU A 62 2.72 -11.79 -12.65
CA LEU A 62 3.72 -11.92 -11.58
C LEU A 62 3.80 -13.37 -11.05
N LEU A 63 2.64 -14.02 -10.86
CA LEU A 63 2.59 -15.43 -10.46
C LEU A 63 3.23 -16.35 -11.51
N ARG A 64 3.02 -16.07 -12.81
CA ARG A 64 3.66 -16.83 -13.89
C ARG A 64 5.18 -16.68 -13.88
N ILE A 65 5.66 -15.46 -13.69
CA ILE A 65 7.09 -15.18 -13.55
C ILE A 65 7.66 -15.92 -12.34
N ALA A 66 6.96 -15.90 -11.20
CA ALA A 66 7.37 -16.62 -10.01
C ALA A 66 7.52 -18.14 -10.25
N VAL A 67 6.64 -18.76 -11.05
CA VAL A 67 6.76 -20.17 -11.44
C VAL A 67 8.04 -20.43 -12.25
N HIS A 68 8.34 -19.59 -13.23
CA HIS A 68 9.54 -19.77 -14.07
C HIS A 68 10.83 -19.62 -13.23
N VAL A 69 10.93 -18.55 -12.45
CA VAL A 69 12.12 -18.29 -11.62
C VAL A 69 12.22 -19.33 -10.49
N GLY A 70 11.08 -19.71 -9.90
CA GLY A 70 11.01 -20.79 -8.91
C GLY A 70 11.54 -22.11 -9.45
N ALA A 71 11.24 -22.45 -10.71
CA ALA A 71 11.76 -23.66 -11.35
C ALA A 71 13.30 -23.61 -11.48
N TRP A 72 13.86 -22.46 -11.85
CA TRP A 72 15.32 -22.30 -11.94
C TRP A 72 15.98 -22.47 -10.56
N VAL A 73 15.43 -21.81 -9.53
CA VAL A 73 15.93 -21.94 -8.16
C VAL A 73 15.82 -23.37 -7.63
N ALA A 74 14.73 -24.08 -7.98
CA ALA A 74 14.51 -25.45 -7.57
C ALA A 74 15.46 -26.44 -8.25
N LEU A 75 15.85 -26.21 -9.51
CA LEU A 75 16.50 -27.23 -10.35
C LEU A 75 17.96 -26.96 -10.75
N LEU A 76 18.46 -25.72 -10.69
CA LEU A 76 19.88 -25.42 -10.98
C LEU A 76 20.82 -26.04 -9.93
N PRO A 77 22.15 -26.09 -10.11
CA PRO A 77 23.09 -26.32 -8.99
C PRO A 77 23.03 -25.19 -7.92
N LEU A 78 23.36 -25.49 -6.66
CA LEU A 78 23.22 -24.55 -5.53
C LEU A 78 24.00 -23.26 -5.74
N GLU A 79 25.23 -23.39 -6.21
CA GLU A 79 26.11 -22.26 -6.50
C GLU A 79 25.53 -21.43 -7.66
N GLN A 80 25.13 -22.06 -8.76
CA GLN A 80 24.57 -21.37 -9.93
C GLN A 80 23.26 -20.63 -9.63
N ALA A 81 22.42 -21.17 -8.73
CA ALA A 81 21.19 -20.51 -8.32
C ALA A 81 21.44 -19.25 -7.48
N ALA A 82 22.55 -19.23 -6.71
CA ALA A 82 22.89 -18.15 -5.79
C ALA A 82 23.83 -17.09 -6.40
N SER A 83 24.69 -17.50 -7.33
CA SER A 83 25.68 -16.63 -7.97
C SER A 83 25.01 -15.56 -8.84
N SER A 84 25.35 -14.30 -8.57
CA SER A 84 25.07 -13.20 -9.50
C SER A 84 25.85 -13.42 -10.78
N THR A 85 25.21 -13.27 -11.93
CA THR A 85 25.88 -13.30 -13.22
C THR A 85 26.74 -12.04 -13.34
N SER A 86 28.06 -12.19 -13.26
CA SER A 86 29.03 -11.10 -13.40
C SER A 86 29.10 -10.66 -14.87
N GLY A 87 28.15 -9.83 -15.31
CA GLY A 87 28.33 -9.03 -16.51
C GLY A 87 29.07 -7.74 -16.14
N GLU A 88 30.14 -7.41 -16.86
CA GLU A 88 31.03 -6.25 -16.63
C GLU A 88 30.37 -4.87 -16.67
N VAL A 89 29.05 -4.78 -16.93
CA VAL A 89 28.35 -3.52 -17.18
C VAL A 89 27.52 -3.10 -15.96
N ASP A 90 28.19 -2.42 -15.02
CA ASP A 90 27.71 -1.40 -14.06
C ASP A 90 26.38 -1.59 -13.30
N GLY A 91 25.92 -2.83 -13.12
CA GLY A 91 24.76 -3.13 -12.31
C GLY A 91 24.71 -4.61 -11.93
N SER A 92 24.86 -4.91 -10.64
CA SER A 92 24.77 -6.28 -10.14
C SER A 92 23.44 -6.91 -10.55
N GLN A 93 23.52 -7.87 -11.48
CA GLN A 93 22.34 -8.60 -11.93
C GLN A 93 21.88 -9.54 -10.81
N PRO A 94 20.57 -9.60 -10.52
CA PRO A 94 20.08 -10.43 -9.44
C PRO A 94 20.25 -11.91 -9.82
N SER A 95 20.76 -12.72 -8.89
CA SER A 95 20.75 -14.17 -9.07
C SER A 95 19.31 -14.72 -9.11
N PRO A 96 19.08 -15.94 -9.63
CA PRO A 96 17.76 -16.56 -9.61
C PRO A 96 17.09 -16.55 -8.22
N VAL A 97 17.87 -16.82 -7.17
CA VAL A 97 17.41 -16.79 -5.77
C VAL A 97 16.97 -15.39 -5.33
N GLN A 98 17.79 -14.37 -5.61
CA GLN A 98 17.47 -12.97 -5.28
C GLN A 98 16.23 -12.49 -6.02
N LEU A 99 16.12 -12.82 -7.32
CA LEU A 99 14.98 -12.46 -8.15
C LEU A 99 13.70 -13.12 -7.64
N LEU A 100 13.72 -14.40 -7.27
CA LEU A 100 12.56 -15.07 -6.70
C LEU A 100 12.13 -14.43 -5.38
N ALA A 101 13.08 -14.12 -4.48
CA ALA A 101 12.80 -13.44 -3.22
C ALA A 101 12.14 -12.07 -3.46
N GLN A 102 12.63 -11.31 -4.44
CA GLN A 102 12.05 -10.03 -4.84
C GLN A 102 10.62 -10.20 -5.38
N ILE A 103 10.38 -11.16 -6.28
CA ILE A 103 9.05 -11.43 -6.86
C ILE A 103 8.05 -11.83 -5.77
N LEU A 104 8.46 -12.67 -4.82
CA LEU A 104 7.60 -13.11 -3.72
C LEU A 104 7.24 -11.96 -2.76
N ARG A 105 8.11 -10.95 -2.60
CA ARG A 105 7.82 -9.72 -1.83
C ARG A 105 6.87 -8.77 -2.57
N LEU A 106 7.02 -8.65 -3.89
CA LEU A 106 6.10 -7.87 -4.73
C LEU A 106 4.71 -8.53 -4.84
N ARG A 107 4.64 -9.85 -4.62
CA ARG A 107 3.37 -10.56 -4.63
C ARG A 107 2.47 -10.06 -3.51
N SER A 108 1.32 -9.51 -3.89
CA SER A 108 0.24 -9.20 -2.96
C SER A 108 -0.32 -10.48 -2.30
N ARG A 109 -1.40 -10.36 -1.51
CA ARG A 109 -2.13 -11.51 -0.94
C ARG A 109 -2.92 -12.31 -2.00
N ALA A 110 -2.52 -12.25 -3.26
CA ALA A 110 -3.11 -13.05 -4.33
C ALA A 110 -3.01 -14.55 -4.00
N LYS A 111 -4.07 -15.29 -4.34
CA LYS A 111 -4.11 -16.74 -4.14
C LYS A 111 -2.99 -17.38 -4.97
N ILE A 112 -2.18 -18.21 -4.32
CA ILE A 112 -1.10 -18.97 -4.96
C ILE A 112 -1.76 -20.01 -5.88
N THR A 113 -1.30 -20.09 -7.13
CA THR A 113 -1.76 -21.14 -8.06
C THR A 113 -1.14 -22.48 -7.68
N GLU A 114 -1.80 -23.59 -8.02
CA GLU A 114 -1.27 -24.94 -7.74
C GLU A 114 0.13 -25.15 -8.34
N TRP A 115 0.37 -24.61 -9.53
CA TRP A 115 1.70 -24.59 -10.17
C TRP A 115 2.76 -23.89 -9.31
N LEU A 116 2.46 -22.69 -8.82
CA LEU A 116 3.40 -21.97 -7.98
C LEU A 116 3.57 -22.68 -6.64
N GLN A 117 2.50 -23.25 -6.09
CA GLN A 117 2.56 -24.00 -4.85
C GLN A 117 3.51 -25.21 -4.99
N GLY A 118 3.36 -26.04 -6.03
CA GLY A 118 4.26 -27.18 -6.26
C GLY A 118 5.73 -26.77 -6.43
N VAL A 119 6.00 -25.75 -7.23
CA VAL A 119 7.35 -25.21 -7.41
C VAL A 119 7.93 -24.66 -6.10
N LEU A 120 7.12 -23.96 -5.30
CA LEU A 120 7.57 -23.44 -4.00
C LEU A 120 7.83 -24.56 -2.98
N HIS A 121 7.19 -25.73 -3.09
CA HIS A 121 7.54 -26.89 -2.26
C HIS A 121 8.93 -27.44 -2.60
N LEU A 122 9.28 -27.56 -3.89
CA LEU A 122 10.63 -27.92 -4.32
C LEU A 122 11.68 -26.93 -3.77
N VAL A 123 11.41 -25.63 -3.90
CA VAL A 123 12.29 -24.58 -3.36
C VAL A 123 12.41 -24.68 -1.83
N ALA A 124 11.32 -24.98 -1.13
CA ALA A 124 11.32 -25.09 0.34
C ALA A 124 12.15 -26.28 0.84
N LEU A 125 12.09 -27.43 0.16
CA LEU A 125 12.93 -28.58 0.48
C LEU A 125 14.40 -28.29 0.25
N ARG A 126 14.71 -27.68 -0.90
CA ARG A 126 16.06 -27.24 -1.19
C ARG A 126 16.63 -26.26 -0.17
N LEU A 127 15.79 -25.35 0.35
CA LEU A 127 16.15 -24.45 1.45
C LEU A 127 16.42 -25.17 2.79
N GLN A 128 15.94 -26.40 2.97
CA GLN A 128 16.31 -27.22 4.13
C GLN A 128 17.73 -27.76 3.98
N ASP A 129 18.10 -28.22 2.78
CA ASP A 129 19.44 -28.74 2.48
C ASP A 129 20.50 -27.64 2.60
N VAL A 130 20.20 -26.45 2.07
CA VAL A 130 21.06 -25.25 2.16
C VAL A 130 21.43 -24.87 3.59
N ARG A 131 20.61 -25.23 4.59
CA ARG A 131 20.85 -24.89 6.00
C ARG A 131 22.15 -25.51 6.52
N HIS A 132 22.60 -26.61 5.92
CA HIS A 132 23.76 -27.37 6.38
C HIS A 132 25.03 -27.06 5.58
N ASP A 133 24.89 -26.77 4.28
CA ASP A 133 26.06 -26.77 3.38
C ASP A 133 26.54 -25.39 2.91
N VAL A 134 25.70 -24.35 2.93
CA VAL A 134 26.07 -23.06 2.31
C VAL A 134 26.70 -22.11 3.33
N GLN A 135 28.03 -22.11 3.37
CA GLN A 135 28.83 -21.05 3.99
C GLN A 135 29.27 -20.01 2.93
N GLY A 136 29.52 -18.77 3.34
CA GLY A 136 30.07 -17.71 2.47
C GLY A 136 29.03 -16.79 1.79
N GLN A 137 29.45 -16.14 0.70
CA GLN A 137 28.70 -15.04 0.05
C GLN A 137 27.31 -15.45 -0.49
N ALA A 138 27.10 -16.75 -0.75
CA ALA A 138 25.82 -17.29 -1.22
C ALA A 138 24.74 -17.42 -0.12
N ALA A 139 25.13 -17.40 1.17
CA ALA A 139 24.18 -17.61 2.27
C ALA A 139 23.12 -16.51 2.41
N GLY A 140 23.51 -15.25 2.14
CA GLY A 140 22.62 -14.09 2.23
C GLY A 140 21.38 -14.20 1.34
N PRO A 141 21.54 -14.41 0.02
CA PRO A 141 20.42 -14.63 -0.90
C PRO A 141 19.43 -15.72 -0.47
N TRP A 142 19.94 -16.88 -0.04
CA TRP A 142 19.07 -18.00 0.39
C TRP A 142 18.28 -17.67 1.65
N MET A 143 18.89 -16.97 2.61
CA MET A 143 18.19 -16.52 3.82
C MET A 143 17.10 -15.49 3.51
N GLU A 144 17.35 -14.60 2.56
CA GLU A 144 16.34 -13.63 2.12
C GLU A 144 15.16 -14.30 1.39
N LEU A 145 15.45 -15.30 0.55
CA LEU A 145 14.41 -16.12 -0.07
C LEU A 145 13.58 -16.85 0.99
N ARG A 146 14.23 -17.47 1.99
CA ARG A 146 13.54 -18.15 3.10
C ARG A 146 12.59 -17.23 3.86
N ARG A 147 12.97 -15.98 4.12
CA ARG A 147 12.11 -14.97 4.77
C ARG A 147 10.93 -14.57 3.89
N SER A 148 11.10 -14.57 2.58
CA SER A 148 10.09 -14.20 1.59
C SER A 148 9.07 -15.32 1.28
N MET A 149 9.34 -16.55 1.71
CA MET A 149 8.49 -17.72 1.44
C MET A 149 7.15 -17.68 2.19
N PRO A 150 6.03 -18.07 1.55
CA PRO A 150 4.72 -18.15 2.21
C PRO A 150 4.72 -19.14 3.37
N LYS A 151 4.16 -18.72 4.52
CA LYS A 151 4.02 -19.58 5.71
C LYS A 151 3.17 -20.83 5.47
N THR A 152 2.26 -20.79 4.50
CA THR A 152 1.41 -21.93 4.13
C THR A 152 2.25 -23.08 3.55
N VAL A 153 3.19 -22.78 2.65
CA VAL A 153 4.12 -23.76 2.06
C VAL A 153 4.95 -24.42 3.17
N TRP A 154 5.49 -23.64 4.11
CA TRP A 154 6.22 -24.20 5.27
C TRP A 154 5.36 -25.02 6.22
N ARG A 155 4.05 -24.78 6.28
CA ARG A 155 3.14 -25.56 7.12
C ARG A 155 2.80 -26.89 6.45
N GLU A 156 2.47 -26.85 5.16
CA GLU A 156 2.18 -28.03 4.34
C GLU A 156 3.37 -28.98 4.27
N LEU A 157 4.59 -28.44 4.09
CA LEU A 157 5.80 -29.25 4.09
C LEU A 157 6.06 -29.96 5.43
N ARG A 158 5.69 -29.32 6.56
CA ARG A 158 5.79 -29.94 7.89
C ARG A 158 4.73 -31.02 8.10
N THR A 159 3.54 -30.87 7.53
CA THR A 159 2.49 -31.89 7.62
C THR A 159 2.74 -33.09 6.72
N GLN A 160 3.49 -32.92 5.62
CA GLN A 160 3.82 -34.00 4.68
C GLN A 160 5.01 -34.85 5.13
N ARG A 161 5.86 -34.37 6.05
CA ARG A 161 6.89 -35.23 6.64
C ARG A 161 6.21 -36.18 7.64
N PRO A 162 6.28 -37.51 7.44
CA PRO A 162 5.92 -38.42 8.50
C PRO A 162 6.76 -38.06 9.73
N ALA A 163 6.15 -38.09 10.92
CA ALA A 163 6.90 -37.95 12.15
C ALA A 163 8.06 -38.95 12.07
N ILE A 164 9.30 -38.46 12.15
CA ILE A 164 10.46 -39.34 12.29
C ILE A 164 10.07 -40.22 13.49
N PRO A 165 9.93 -41.55 13.32
CA PRO A 165 9.65 -42.41 14.46
C PRO A 165 10.72 -42.09 15.48
N VAL A 166 10.30 -41.56 16.62
CA VAL A 166 11.20 -41.30 17.74
C VAL A 166 11.79 -42.66 18.03
N CYS A 167 13.06 -42.87 17.66
CA CYS A 167 13.79 -44.02 18.10
C CYS A 167 13.74 -43.96 19.62
N ASP A 168 13.05 -44.92 20.21
CA ASP A 168 12.97 -45.11 21.64
C ASP A 168 14.39 -45.48 22.10
N GLU A 169 15.19 -44.48 22.44
CA GLU A 169 16.55 -44.61 22.98
C GLU A 169 16.58 -45.32 24.35
N SER A 170 15.44 -45.86 24.84
CA SER A 170 15.38 -46.60 26.10
C SER A 170 15.83 -48.06 26.02
N LYS A 171 16.36 -48.53 24.87
CA LYS A 171 16.94 -49.88 24.75
C LYS A 171 18.23 -49.91 23.93
N GLU A 172 19.32 -49.41 24.50
CA GLU A 172 20.65 -49.96 24.23
C GLU A 172 21.28 -50.49 25.54
N PRO A 173 21.92 -51.68 25.50
CA PRO A 173 22.44 -52.35 26.67
C PRO A 173 23.70 -51.64 27.19
N ALA A 174 23.75 -51.47 28.50
CA ALA A 174 24.91 -50.95 29.22
C ALA A 174 26.09 -51.93 29.14
N ASP A 175 26.89 -51.84 28.08
CA ASP A 175 28.29 -52.30 28.07
C ASP A 175 29.00 -51.76 26.82
N GLN A 176 29.79 -50.70 27.02
CA GLN A 176 30.92 -50.19 26.20
C GLN A 176 30.92 -48.66 26.04
N VAL A 177 31.22 -47.93 27.12
CA VAL A 177 31.90 -46.62 26.99
C VAL A 177 32.92 -46.47 28.11
N SER A 178 34.13 -46.96 27.85
CA SER A 178 35.31 -46.69 28.68
C SER A 178 36.53 -46.69 27.78
N LEU A 179 36.74 -45.61 27.01
CA LEU A 179 38.06 -45.18 26.52
C LEU A 179 37.86 -43.98 25.57
N LEU A 180 38.17 -42.77 26.08
CA LEU A 180 38.74 -41.61 25.39
C LEU A 180 38.37 -40.30 26.13
N LYS A 181 39.03 -40.05 27.26
CA LYS A 181 39.19 -38.68 27.80
C LYS A 181 40.58 -38.19 27.39
N ARG A 182 40.66 -37.38 26.32
CA ARG A 182 41.88 -36.60 26.01
C ARG A 182 41.90 -35.33 26.84
N LYS A 183 43.07 -35.08 27.44
CA LYS A 183 43.43 -33.93 28.28
C LYS A 183 43.49 -32.63 27.44
N THR A 184 42.94 -31.55 27.99
CA THR A 184 43.20 -30.17 27.56
C THR A 184 44.03 -29.49 28.65
N PRO A 185 45.14 -28.79 28.35
CA PRO A 185 45.95 -28.12 29.37
C PRO A 185 45.34 -26.76 29.78
N PRO A 186 45.60 -26.27 31.01
CA PRO A 186 45.04 -25.04 31.51
C PRO A 186 45.82 -23.80 31.03
N ILE A 187 45.08 -22.76 30.64
CA ILE A 187 45.58 -21.42 30.34
C ILE A 187 45.77 -20.68 31.66
N GLN A 188 46.99 -20.16 31.89
CA GLN A 188 47.32 -19.32 33.03
C GLN A 188 46.88 -17.87 32.77
N ILE A 189 46.24 -17.23 33.75
CA ILE A 189 45.89 -15.81 33.76
C ILE A 189 46.87 -15.11 34.72
N GLU A 190 47.60 -14.11 34.22
CA GLU A 190 48.45 -13.23 35.02
C GLU A 190 47.62 -12.18 35.80
N PRO A 191 48.06 -11.75 37.00
CA PRO A 191 47.37 -10.74 37.78
C PRO A 191 47.79 -9.31 37.41
N ALA A 192 46.82 -8.40 37.40
CA ALA A 192 46.98 -6.99 37.11
C ALA A 192 47.71 -6.21 38.24
N VAL A 193 48.55 -5.27 37.82
CA VAL A 193 49.32 -4.30 38.61
C VAL A 193 48.39 -3.18 39.15
N PRO A 194 48.53 -2.72 40.41
CA PRO A 194 47.76 -1.60 40.92
C PRO A 194 48.38 -0.25 40.48
N ARG A 195 47.56 0.64 39.91
CA ARG A 195 47.98 1.99 39.50
C ARG A 195 47.66 3.00 40.60
N ALA A 196 48.71 3.72 40.99
CA ALA A 196 48.75 4.70 42.06
C ALA A 196 47.82 5.91 41.85
N ALA A 197 47.40 6.46 42.98
CA ALA A 197 46.70 7.73 43.14
C ALA A 197 47.60 8.91 42.75
N VAL A 198 47.04 9.83 41.97
CA VAL A 198 47.55 11.20 41.80
C VAL A 198 46.31 12.11 41.70
N GLU A 199 46.12 12.96 42.68
CA GLU A 199 45.22 14.13 42.60
C GLU A 199 45.77 15.15 41.59
N PRO A 200 44.91 16.02 41.04
CA PRO A 200 45.15 17.41 41.39
C PRO A 200 43.89 18.21 41.73
N GLU A 201 44.10 19.05 42.72
CA GLU A 201 43.35 20.25 43.08
C GLU A 201 43.44 21.33 41.98
N PHE A 202 42.41 22.19 41.96
CA PHE A 202 42.34 23.59 41.50
C PHE A 202 41.49 23.99 40.26
N ASP A 203 40.43 24.74 40.62
CA ASP A 203 39.75 25.89 39.98
C ASP A 203 38.71 25.79 38.85
N MET A 204 37.44 25.85 39.28
CA MET A 204 36.50 26.97 39.12
C MET A 204 36.56 27.81 37.81
N LEU A 205 35.64 27.52 36.87
CA LEU A 205 34.81 28.47 36.07
C LEU A 205 34.28 27.80 34.78
N GLN A 206 33.01 27.38 34.79
CA GLN A 206 31.95 27.76 33.83
C GLN A 206 30.81 26.73 33.85
N GLN A 207 29.72 27.16 34.47
CA GLN A 207 28.40 26.57 34.30
C GLN A 207 27.93 26.75 32.85
N PHE A 208 27.99 25.70 32.07
CA PHE A 208 26.96 25.43 31.05
C PHE A 208 26.58 23.96 31.18
N GLY A 209 25.45 23.73 31.83
CA GLY A 209 24.83 22.42 31.90
C GLY A 209 24.41 21.98 30.50
N SER A 210 25.27 21.18 29.86
CA SER A 210 24.86 20.28 28.79
C SER A 210 23.86 19.31 29.40
N THR A 211 22.57 19.61 29.25
CA THR A 211 21.52 18.62 29.48
C THR A 211 21.64 17.59 28.36
N GLU A 212 22.50 16.59 28.58
CA GLU A 212 22.48 15.35 27.82
C GLU A 212 21.08 14.76 27.94
N THR A 213 20.26 15.08 26.95
CA THR A 213 18.94 14.54 26.80
C THR A 213 19.12 13.13 26.25
N GLU A 214 19.02 12.14 27.13
CA GLU A 214 18.97 10.73 26.74
C GLU A 214 17.90 10.58 25.64
N ALA A 215 18.37 10.40 24.41
CA ALA A 215 17.53 10.09 23.29
C ALA A 215 16.96 8.70 23.54
N LEU A 216 15.71 8.66 24.02
CA LEU A 216 14.95 7.43 24.19
C LEU A 216 15.14 6.54 22.98
N THR A 217 15.66 5.36 23.24
CA THR A 217 15.98 4.40 22.20
C THR A 217 14.67 3.85 21.65
N ALA A 218 14.71 3.34 20.41
CA ALA A 218 13.57 2.61 19.86
C ALA A 218 13.12 1.44 20.78
N SER A 219 14.02 0.95 21.64
CA SER A 219 13.75 -0.10 22.64
C SER A 219 12.81 0.36 23.75
N ASP A 220 12.89 1.60 24.21
CA ASP A 220 12.04 2.10 25.32
C ASP A 220 10.59 2.25 24.88
N LEU A 221 10.39 2.76 23.64
CA LEU A 221 9.08 2.80 23.01
C LEU A 221 8.52 1.38 22.84
N HIS A 222 9.37 0.43 22.43
CA HIS A 222 8.98 -0.98 22.24
C HIS A 222 8.51 -1.63 23.54
N LEU A 223 9.20 -1.38 24.66
CA LEU A 223 8.86 -1.94 25.95
C LEU A 223 7.49 -1.47 26.44
N GLU A 224 7.17 -0.18 26.30
CA GLU A 224 5.85 0.34 26.69
C GLU A 224 4.73 -0.23 25.82
N ILE A 225 4.93 -0.32 24.50
CA ILE A 225 3.89 -0.77 23.57
C ILE A 225 3.69 -2.29 23.62
N SER A 226 4.74 -3.05 23.92
CA SER A 226 4.63 -4.51 24.10
C SER A 226 3.72 -4.91 25.26
N LYS A 227 3.50 -4.04 26.24
CA LYS A 227 2.56 -4.24 27.36
C LYS A 227 1.09 -4.15 26.95
N LEU A 228 0.78 -3.61 25.76
CA LEU A 228 -0.58 -3.24 25.35
C LEU A 228 -1.35 -4.32 24.58
N GLY A 229 -0.79 -5.54 24.46
CA GLY A 229 -1.58 -6.73 24.13
C GLY A 229 -2.01 -6.83 22.66
N ASN A 230 -1.05 -6.92 21.74
CA ASN A 230 -1.17 -7.65 20.45
C ASN A 230 0.22 -7.69 19.79
N GLU A 231 1.09 -8.58 20.25
CA GLU A 231 2.50 -8.62 19.86
C GLU A 231 2.71 -8.63 18.33
N LYS A 232 1.79 -9.25 17.59
CA LYS A 232 1.82 -9.29 16.13
C LYS A 232 1.50 -7.93 15.49
N ALA A 233 0.53 -7.19 16.02
CA ALA A 233 0.22 -5.85 15.54
C ALA A 233 1.37 -4.88 15.85
N VAL A 234 1.93 -4.99 17.06
CA VAL A 234 3.09 -4.21 17.51
C VAL A 234 4.31 -4.47 16.62
N ARG A 235 4.69 -5.74 16.39
CA ARG A 235 5.81 -6.08 15.49
C ARG A 235 5.63 -5.53 14.07
N ARG A 236 4.41 -5.58 13.52
CA ARG A 236 4.12 -5.00 12.20
C ARG A 236 4.23 -3.48 12.19
N PHE A 237 3.75 -2.83 13.25
CA PHE A 237 3.84 -1.38 13.40
C PHE A 237 5.32 -0.94 13.36
N TYR A 238 6.19 -1.56 14.16
CA TYR A 238 7.63 -1.26 14.14
C TYR A 238 8.31 -1.61 12.83
N HIS A 239 7.93 -2.74 12.21
CA HIS A 239 8.47 -3.11 10.90
C HIS A 239 8.18 -2.04 9.84
N ASN A 240 6.94 -1.50 9.81
CA ASN A 240 6.57 -0.44 8.89
C ASN A 240 7.35 0.85 9.16
N GLY A 241 7.53 1.23 10.42
CA GLY A 241 8.30 2.42 10.80
C GLY A 241 9.79 2.30 10.44
N SER A 242 10.38 1.13 10.70
CA SER A 242 11.77 0.83 10.32
C SER A 242 11.95 0.84 8.80
N ALA A 243 11.06 0.19 8.04
CA ALA A 243 11.09 0.20 6.59
C ALA A 243 10.99 1.64 6.04
N PHE A 244 10.08 2.45 6.58
CA PHE A 244 9.95 3.86 6.19
C PHE A 244 11.22 4.66 6.52
N SER A 245 11.86 4.42 7.66
CA SER A 245 13.06 5.15 8.09
C SER A 245 14.29 4.82 7.23
N ILE A 246 14.39 3.59 6.72
CA ILE A 246 15.53 3.13 5.89
C ILE A 246 15.40 3.60 4.43
N SER A 247 14.16 3.82 3.96
CA SER A 247 13.91 4.30 2.60
C SER A 247 14.47 5.69 2.34
N ASN A 248 14.92 5.91 1.09
CA ASN A 248 15.37 7.23 0.65
C ASN A 248 14.20 8.24 0.60
N PHE A 249 14.49 9.51 0.33
CA PHE A 249 13.47 10.56 0.34
C PHE A 249 12.37 10.34 -0.71
N GLU A 250 12.74 9.98 -1.94
CA GLU A 250 11.81 9.78 -3.05
C GLU A 250 10.86 8.60 -2.79
N GLU A 251 11.40 7.50 -2.27
CA GLU A 251 10.62 6.34 -1.84
C GLU A 251 9.64 6.69 -0.73
N ARG A 252 10.07 7.47 0.27
CA ARG A 252 9.18 7.94 1.34
C ARG A 252 8.08 8.85 0.81
N ALA A 253 8.39 9.74 -0.14
CA ALA A 253 7.40 10.61 -0.76
C ALA A 253 6.35 9.81 -1.52
N LEU A 254 6.78 8.87 -2.38
CA LEU A 254 5.89 7.96 -3.10
C LEU A 254 5.06 7.08 -2.15
N HIS A 255 5.66 6.65 -1.03
CA HIS A 255 4.94 5.89 -0.01
C HIS A 255 3.83 6.71 0.63
N VAL A 256 4.09 7.97 1.01
CA VAL A 256 3.09 8.87 1.60
C VAL A 256 1.96 9.18 0.62
N ASP A 257 2.27 9.45 -0.66
CA ASP A 257 1.26 9.71 -1.68
C ASP A 257 0.41 8.45 -1.96
N SER A 258 1.04 7.27 -1.96
CA SER A 258 0.36 5.97 -2.06
C SER A 258 -0.57 5.69 -0.87
N LEU A 259 -0.14 6.01 0.35
CA LEU A 259 -0.98 5.92 1.55
C LEU A 259 -2.22 6.81 1.43
N GLU A 260 -2.07 8.03 0.91
CA GLU A 260 -3.19 8.96 0.75
C GLU A 260 -4.23 8.42 -0.25
N ASP A 261 -3.79 7.97 -1.43
CA ASP A 261 -4.68 7.39 -2.45
C ASP A 261 -5.38 6.12 -1.94
N ARG A 262 -4.64 5.23 -1.26
CA ARG A 262 -5.20 4.02 -0.63
C ARG A 262 -6.22 4.38 0.46
N LEU A 263 -5.99 5.42 1.25
CA LEU A 263 -6.91 5.86 2.30
C LEU A 263 -8.20 6.41 1.71
N VAL A 264 -8.11 7.24 0.67
CA VAL A 264 -9.28 7.76 -0.05
C VAL A 264 -10.11 6.63 -0.65
N LYS A 265 -9.46 5.66 -1.29
CA LYS A 265 -10.13 4.48 -1.85
C LYS A 265 -10.80 3.62 -0.78
N ALA A 266 -10.10 3.35 0.32
CA ALA A 266 -10.63 2.56 1.44
C ALA A 266 -11.84 3.23 2.11
N ALA A 267 -11.76 4.54 2.32
CA ALA A 267 -12.89 5.32 2.87
C ALA A 267 -14.07 5.34 1.90
N ALA A 268 -13.83 5.51 0.59
CA ALA A 268 -14.87 5.50 -0.43
C ALA A 268 -15.55 4.12 -0.59
N SER A 269 -14.83 3.03 -0.34
CA SER A 269 -15.38 1.67 -0.35
C SER A 269 -15.92 1.22 1.02
N GLU A 270 -15.96 2.11 2.02
CA GLU A 270 -16.40 1.81 3.40
C GLU A 270 -15.65 0.61 4.03
N SER A 271 -14.38 0.44 3.66
CA SER A 271 -13.53 -0.65 4.14
C SER A 271 -12.77 -0.21 5.40
N TRP A 272 -13.45 -0.13 6.54
CA TRP A 272 -12.90 0.44 7.78
C TRP A 272 -11.66 -0.28 8.32
N ASP A 273 -11.57 -1.61 8.20
CA ASP A 273 -10.35 -2.36 8.56
C ASP A 273 -9.11 -1.91 7.75
N GLN A 274 -9.34 -1.56 6.48
CA GLN A 274 -8.29 -1.06 5.60
C GLN A 274 -7.90 0.37 6.00
N VAL A 275 -8.86 1.21 6.39
CA VAL A 275 -8.61 2.55 6.95
C VAL A 275 -7.75 2.43 8.22
N CYS A 276 -8.12 1.56 9.16
CA CYS A 276 -7.35 1.29 10.38
C CYS A 276 -5.92 0.82 10.06
N SER A 277 -5.77 -0.08 9.09
CA SER A 277 -4.45 -0.54 8.65
C SER A 277 -3.58 0.59 8.09
N LEU A 278 -4.16 1.49 7.31
CA LEU A 278 -3.45 2.61 6.70
C LEU A 278 -3.06 3.68 7.73
N ILE A 279 -3.90 3.94 8.72
CA ILE A 279 -3.58 4.85 9.84
C ILE A 279 -2.40 4.28 10.64
N ARG A 280 -2.37 2.98 10.93
CA ARG A 280 -1.21 2.34 11.59
C ARG A 280 0.08 2.48 10.77
N GLU A 281 -0.01 2.27 9.45
CA GLU A 281 1.13 2.41 8.53
C GLU A 281 1.65 3.86 8.54
N ALA A 282 0.76 4.86 8.49
CA ALA A 282 1.12 6.27 8.56
C ALA A 282 1.66 6.70 9.93
N ALA A 283 1.07 6.22 11.03
CA ALA A 283 1.52 6.52 12.38
C ALA A 283 2.89 5.91 12.68
N ALA A 284 3.21 4.74 12.12
CA ALA A 284 4.55 4.14 12.23
C ALA A 284 5.64 4.98 11.53
N ALA A 285 5.26 5.76 10.51
CA ALA A 285 6.14 6.68 9.79
C ALA A 285 6.22 8.09 10.43
N LEU A 286 5.46 8.34 11.51
CA LEU A 286 5.35 9.65 12.14
C LEU A 286 6.56 9.90 13.07
N ALA A 287 7.22 11.04 12.89
CA ALA A 287 8.30 11.48 13.76
C ALA A 287 7.76 12.28 14.96
N ALA A 288 8.55 12.33 16.04
CA ALA A 288 8.23 13.16 17.21
C ALA A 288 8.03 14.64 16.85
N PRO A 289 7.17 15.38 17.59
CA PRO A 289 7.11 16.82 17.45
C PRO A 289 8.49 17.45 17.72
N ARG A 290 8.82 18.49 16.98
CA ARG A 290 10.07 19.24 17.12
C ARG A 290 9.72 20.65 17.54
N GLN A 291 10.47 21.26 18.45
CA GLN A 291 10.27 22.66 18.81
C GLN A 291 10.59 23.53 17.59
N THR A 292 9.79 24.58 17.37
CA THR A 292 10.12 25.57 16.36
C THR A 292 11.38 26.27 16.84
N ALA A 293 12.47 26.15 16.07
CA ALA A 293 13.70 26.85 16.42
C ALA A 293 13.39 28.33 16.58
N VAL A 294 13.79 28.92 17.70
CA VAL A 294 13.82 30.37 17.86
C VAL A 294 14.84 30.84 16.84
N LEU A 295 14.36 31.27 15.67
CA LEU A 295 15.22 31.75 14.61
C LEU A 295 15.86 33.03 15.14
N ASP A 296 17.15 32.97 15.45
CA ASP A 296 17.98 34.17 15.49
C ASP A 296 17.82 34.84 14.12
N LYS A 297 17.29 36.06 14.12
CA LYS A 297 16.97 36.84 12.91
C LYS A 297 18.18 37.01 11.97
N ALA A 298 19.38 36.68 12.43
CA ALA A 298 20.63 36.73 11.69
C ALA A 298 20.97 35.47 10.88
N ALA A 299 20.27 34.34 11.06
CA ALA A 299 20.55 33.12 10.30
C ALA A 299 20.04 33.25 8.85
N LYS A 300 20.94 33.04 7.86
CA LYS A 300 20.56 33.02 6.44
C LYS A 300 19.46 31.97 6.22
N PRO A 301 18.36 32.31 5.53
CA PRO A 301 17.30 31.35 5.23
C PRO A 301 17.88 30.17 4.45
N MET A 302 17.49 28.97 4.85
CA MET A 302 17.84 27.75 4.13
C MET A 302 17.30 27.85 2.70
N PRO A 303 18.07 27.42 1.68
CA PRO A 303 17.61 27.42 0.29
C PRO A 303 16.24 26.74 0.14
N ASP A 304 15.34 27.33 -0.65
CA ASP A 304 13.96 26.86 -0.80
C ASP A 304 13.90 25.41 -1.29
N ASP A 305 14.85 24.98 -2.13
CA ASP A 305 14.98 23.60 -2.62
C ASP A 305 15.39 22.62 -1.51
N ALA A 306 16.23 23.03 -0.57
CA ALA A 306 16.57 22.26 0.63
C ALA A 306 15.38 22.21 1.61
N GLN A 307 14.60 23.29 1.69
CA GLN A 307 13.38 23.33 2.51
C GLN A 307 12.27 22.44 1.95
N GLU A 308 12.15 22.35 0.62
CA GLU A 308 11.23 21.43 -0.08
C GLU A 308 11.66 19.96 0.05
N ARG A 309 12.97 19.68 -0.01
CA ARG A 309 13.55 18.34 0.21
C ARG A 309 13.49 17.87 1.66
N LEU A 310 13.25 18.77 2.61
CA LEU A 310 13.22 18.41 4.02
C LEU A 310 11.95 17.64 4.40
N GLN A 311 12.15 16.66 5.27
CA GLN A 311 11.14 15.78 5.89
C GLN A 311 9.89 16.49 6.45
N ALA A 312 9.93 17.82 6.63
CA ALA A 312 8.81 18.62 7.15
C ALA A 312 7.55 18.50 6.30
N ASN A 313 7.68 18.45 4.96
CA ASN A 313 6.54 18.30 4.06
C ASN A 313 5.91 16.91 4.16
N LEU A 314 6.74 15.85 4.22
CA LEU A 314 6.26 14.47 4.39
C LEU A 314 5.55 14.27 5.73
N GLN A 315 6.15 14.76 6.82
CA GLN A 315 5.56 14.65 8.15
C GLN A 315 4.27 15.47 8.27
N SER A 316 4.18 16.62 7.59
CA SER A 316 2.94 17.41 7.49
C SER A 316 1.84 16.65 6.76
N LYS A 317 2.17 15.98 5.64
CA LYS A 317 1.24 15.11 4.90
C LYS A 317 0.77 13.92 5.75
N LEU A 318 1.69 13.23 6.43
CA LEU A 318 1.36 12.10 7.32
C LEU A 318 0.39 12.52 8.44
N ARG A 319 0.63 13.63 9.14
CA ARG A 319 -0.30 14.13 10.16
C ARG A 319 -1.67 14.45 9.60
N LYS A 320 -1.74 15.13 8.45
CA LYS A 320 -3.02 15.42 7.78
C LYS A 320 -3.76 14.13 7.41
N LEU A 321 -3.04 13.13 6.90
CA LEU A 321 -3.57 11.81 6.54
C LEU A 321 -4.13 11.09 7.77
N ILE A 322 -3.37 11.05 8.87
CA ILE A 322 -3.80 10.45 10.14
C ILE A 322 -5.07 11.14 10.65
N CYS A 323 -5.07 12.47 10.77
CA CYS A 323 -6.25 13.23 11.21
C CYS A 323 -7.47 12.98 10.31
N LYS A 324 -7.26 12.89 8.99
CA LYS A 324 -8.31 12.58 8.02
C LYS A 324 -8.83 11.15 8.18
N GLY A 325 -7.95 10.19 8.39
CA GLY A 325 -8.30 8.79 8.63
C GLY A 325 -9.10 8.61 9.93
N LEU A 326 -8.62 9.17 11.03
CA LEU A 326 -9.29 9.11 12.33
C LEU A 326 -10.66 9.76 12.31
N ALA A 327 -10.86 10.83 11.52
CA ALA A 327 -12.16 11.47 11.36
C ALA A 327 -13.22 10.60 10.66
N PHE A 328 -12.84 9.50 10.00
CA PHE A 328 -13.78 8.55 9.42
C PHE A 328 -14.19 7.42 10.37
N LEU A 329 -13.53 7.31 11.52
CA LEU A 329 -13.66 6.18 12.41
C LEU A 329 -14.37 6.60 13.69
N ASP A 330 -15.16 5.67 14.22
CA ASP A 330 -15.69 5.79 15.58
C ASP A 330 -14.65 5.22 16.55
N LEU A 331 -13.93 6.09 17.25
CA LEU A 331 -12.93 5.67 18.24
C LEU A 331 -13.57 5.15 19.54
N SER A 332 -14.89 5.31 19.72
CA SER A 332 -15.62 4.71 20.84
C SER A 332 -15.96 3.23 20.60
N ASP A 333 -15.93 2.78 19.34
CA ASP A 333 -16.06 1.36 19.00
C ASP A 333 -14.83 0.58 19.49
N ALA A 334 -15.06 -0.37 20.39
CA ALA A 334 -13.99 -1.17 21.01
C ALA A 334 -13.16 -1.95 19.98
N GLY A 335 -13.78 -2.43 18.89
CA GLY A 335 -13.08 -3.15 17.83
C GLY A 335 -12.10 -2.25 17.08
N THR A 336 -12.54 -1.06 16.70
CA THR A 336 -11.74 -0.04 16.04
C THR A 336 -10.61 0.46 16.96
N ALA A 337 -10.92 0.74 18.22
CA ALA A 337 -9.94 1.15 19.23
C ALA A 337 -8.86 0.08 19.41
N LEU A 338 -9.23 -1.20 19.58
CA LEU A 338 -8.29 -2.31 19.71
C LEU A 338 -7.41 -2.48 18.46
N GLN A 339 -7.98 -2.29 17.27
CA GLN A 339 -7.18 -2.34 16.04
C GLN A 339 -6.16 -1.20 15.98
N LEU A 340 -6.53 0.01 16.40
CA LEU A 340 -5.66 1.18 16.32
C LEU A 340 -4.74 1.37 17.54
N GLU A 341 -4.96 0.62 18.61
CA GLU A 341 -4.30 0.77 19.91
C GLU A 341 -2.80 1.06 19.79
N PRO A 342 -1.96 0.26 19.09
CA PRO A 342 -0.52 0.52 19.05
C PRO A 342 -0.19 1.87 18.42
N ALA A 343 -0.95 2.29 17.41
CA ALA A 343 -0.74 3.57 16.75
C ALA A 343 -1.21 4.75 17.62
N LEU A 344 -2.36 4.62 18.29
CA LEU A 344 -2.88 5.66 19.18
C LEU A 344 -1.92 5.88 20.36
N SER A 345 -1.42 4.80 20.96
CA SER A 345 -0.49 4.83 22.09
C SER A 345 0.84 5.50 21.72
N VAL A 346 1.40 5.18 20.54
CA VAL A 346 2.60 5.87 20.03
C VAL A 346 2.34 7.37 19.88
N MET A 347 1.24 7.76 19.23
CA MET A 347 0.96 9.16 18.98
C MET A 347 0.72 9.96 20.27
N LYS A 348 0.03 9.36 21.26
CA LYS A 348 -0.13 9.96 22.60
C LYS A 348 1.22 10.16 23.27
N LEU A 349 2.05 9.12 23.32
CA LEU A 349 3.37 9.17 23.93
C LEU A 349 4.29 10.21 23.26
N LEU A 350 4.23 10.35 21.93
CA LEU A 350 4.96 11.39 21.21
C LEU A 350 4.53 12.81 21.61
N ILE A 351 3.24 13.02 21.85
CA ILE A 351 2.68 14.32 22.28
C ILE A 351 3.04 14.59 23.74
N GLU A 352 2.78 13.65 24.64
CA GLU A 352 3.04 13.76 26.08
C GLU A 352 4.53 14.04 26.35
N ARG A 353 5.44 13.30 25.70
CA ARG A 353 6.89 13.53 25.85
C ARG A 353 7.34 14.88 25.36
N PHE A 354 6.73 15.40 24.29
CA PHE A 354 7.02 16.75 23.84
C PHE A 354 6.54 17.79 24.87
N GLN A 355 5.35 17.56 25.46
CA GLN A 355 4.79 18.45 26.48
C GLN A 355 5.61 18.53 27.77
N VAL A 356 6.34 17.47 28.12
CA VAL A 356 7.31 17.50 29.24
C VAL A 356 8.43 18.52 28.99
N ARG A 357 8.78 18.79 27.73
CA ARG A 357 9.89 19.68 27.34
C ARG A 357 9.46 21.10 27.00
N GLY A 358 8.17 21.33 26.74
CA GLY A 358 7.64 22.63 26.33
C GLY A 358 6.18 22.59 25.92
N GLN A 359 5.65 23.72 25.47
CA GLN A 359 4.24 23.81 25.05
C GLN A 359 4.05 23.27 23.62
N LEU A 360 2.97 22.52 23.37
CA LEU A 360 2.71 21.93 22.05
C LEU A 360 2.46 23.00 20.97
N GLU A 361 2.06 24.19 21.39
CA GLU A 361 1.90 25.43 20.65
C GLU A 361 3.22 25.91 20.03
N GLU A 362 4.36 25.58 20.65
CA GLU A 362 5.69 25.90 20.15
C GLU A 362 6.22 24.85 19.17
N ALA A 363 5.52 23.72 19.02
CA ALA A 363 5.94 22.67 18.09
C ALA A 363 5.87 23.14 16.63
N ARG A 364 6.81 22.67 15.81
CA ARG A 364 6.74 22.82 14.36
C ARG A 364 5.48 22.12 13.86
N ALA A 365 4.64 22.88 13.15
CA ALA A 365 3.29 22.48 12.79
C ALA A 365 2.35 22.25 14.00
N ALA A 366 2.46 23.08 15.04
CA ALA A 366 1.63 23.08 16.24
C ALA A 366 0.14 22.85 15.96
N LYS A 367 -0.44 23.57 14.99
CA LYS A 367 -1.85 23.41 14.60
C LYS A 367 -2.23 21.95 14.24
N GLN A 368 -1.33 21.20 13.62
CA GLN A 368 -1.57 19.79 13.28
C GLN A 368 -1.45 18.88 14.49
N TRP A 369 -0.48 19.13 15.37
CA TRP A 369 -0.29 18.38 16.61
C TRP A 369 -1.41 18.63 17.61
N LEU A 370 -1.84 19.88 17.79
CA LEU A 370 -2.99 20.25 18.60
C LEU A 370 -4.27 19.59 18.08
N ARG A 371 -4.49 19.60 16.77
CA ARG A 371 -5.62 18.87 16.17
C ARG A 371 -5.55 17.37 16.44
N LEU A 372 -4.37 16.76 16.32
CA LEU A 372 -4.19 15.34 16.60
C LEU A 372 -4.43 15.05 18.09
N ARG A 373 -3.92 15.88 18.99
CA ARG A 373 -4.17 15.82 20.45
C ARG A 373 -5.67 15.88 20.76
N GLY A 374 -6.40 16.82 20.16
CA GLY A 374 -7.85 16.94 20.38
C GLY A 374 -8.65 15.70 19.93
N ILE A 375 -8.15 14.95 18.95
CA ILE A 375 -8.75 13.67 18.54
C ILE A 375 -8.38 12.54 19.51
N LEU A 376 -7.12 12.50 19.98
CA LEU A 376 -6.60 11.39 20.78
C LEU A 376 -6.90 11.49 22.28
N MET A 377 -7.05 12.71 22.79
CA MET A 377 -7.13 13.04 24.22
C MET A 377 -8.25 14.06 24.48
N PRO A 378 -9.52 13.72 24.17
CA PRO A 378 -10.64 14.67 24.29
C PRO A 378 -10.80 15.21 25.72
N ASP A 379 -10.55 14.38 26.74
CA ASP A 379 -10.76 14.72 28.16
C ASP A 379 -9.79 15.79 28.69
N VAL A 380 -8.61 15.94 28.07
CA VAL A 380 -7.60 16.92 28.50
C VAL A 380 -7.87 18.32 27.88
N THR A 381 -8.66 18.37 26.80
CA THR A 381 -8.86 19.61 26.02
C THR A 381 -9.81 20.59 26.71
N THR A 382 -10.70 20.08 27.57
CA THR A 382 -11.78 20.85 28.21
C THR A 382 -11.33 21.84 29.29
N GLN A 383 -10.09 21.79 29.78
CA GLN A 383 -9.61 22.72 30.81
C GLN A 383 -8.74 23.88 30.29
N ALA A 384 -8.18 23.78 29.07
CA ALA A 384 -7.28 24.80 28.54
C ALA A 384 -7.96 25.79 27.57
N GLU A 385 -9.02 25.37 26.87
CA GLU A 385 -9.72 26.22 25.89
C GLU A 385 -10.78 27.15 26.51
N SER A 386 -11.09 27.03 27.81
CA SER A 386 -12.08 27.89 28.48
C SER A 386 -11.65 29.34 28.68
N ASN A 387 -10.40 29.71 28.36
CA ASN A 387 -9.90 31.08 28.50
C ASN A 387 -9.68 31.81 27.15
N LEU A 388 -9.99 31.19 26.01
CA LEU A 388 -9.73 31.81 24.71
C LEU A 388 -10.84 31.62 23.67
N GLU A 389 -12.12 31.65 24.06
CA GLU A 389 -13.20 31.98 23.12
C GLU A 389 -14.50 32.34 23.88
N SER A 390 -15.07 33.49 23.54
CA SER A 390 -16.35 33.97 24.04
C SER A 390 -17.52 33.28 23.31
N SER A 391 -18.50 32.85 24.11
CA SER A 391 -19.87 32.38 23.77
C SER A 391 -20.09 30.87 23.54
N PRO A 392 -20.81 30.17 24.45
CA PRO A 392 -21.12 28.75 24.32
C PRO A 392 -22.42 28.53 23.54
N THR A 393 -22.38 27.75 22.46
CA THR A 393 -23.59 27.13 21.87
C THR A 393 -23.54 25.61 22.03
N LYS A 394 -24.62 25.05 22.58
CA LYS A 394 -24.82 23.68 23.08
C LYS A 394 -24.82 22.55 22.00
N ASP A 395 -24.08 22.66 20.90
CA ASP A 395 -24.17 21.72 19.76
C ASP A 395 -22.85 20.99 19.39
N SER A 396 -21.96 20.75 20.36
CA SER A 396 -20.67 20.07 20.14
C SER A 396 -20.80 18.67 19.51
N CYS A 397 -21.80 17.88 19.91
CA CYS A 397 -21.98 16.53 19.38
C CYS A 397 -22.46 16.49 17.91
N LYS A 398 -23.16 17.55 17.44
CA LYS A 398 -23.59 17.67 16.04
C LYS A 398 -22.48 18.19 15.11
N ARG A 399 -21.49 18.91 15.63
CA ARG A 399 -20.37 19.43 14.80
C ARG A 399 -19.49 18.33 14.22
N ASN A 400 -19.26 17.22 14.94
CA ASN A 400 -18.50 16.10 14.40
C ASN A 400 -19.28 15.32 13.33
N ALA A 401 -20.58 15.10 13.50
CA ALA A 401 -21.44 14.50 12.46
C ALA A 401 -21.58 15.41 11.22
N ALA A 402 -21.65 16.74 11.42
CA ALA A 402 -21.65 17.72 10.34
C ALA A 402 -20.28 17.81 9.64
N LEU A 403 -19.16 17.68 10.36
CA LEU A 403 -17.80 17.59 9.79
C LEU A 403 -17.57 16.28 9.03
N ILE A 404 -18.21 15.18 9.42
CA ILE A 404 -18.18 13.90 8.68
C ILE A 404 -19.01 14.01 7.39
N THR A 405 -20.17 14.69 7.43
CA THR A 405 -21.05 14.90 6.26
C THR A 405 -20.50 15.97 5.30
N LEU A 406 -19.94 17.06 5.82
CA LEU A 406 -19.21 18.08 5.05
C LEU A 406 -17.84 17.55 4.60
N GLY A 407 -17.19 16.67 5.36
CA GLY A 407 -15.93 16.03 5.01
C GLY A 407 -16.04 15.11 3.80
N LYS A 408 -17.14 14.34 3.69
CA LYS A 408 -17.51 13.61 2.46
C LYS A 408 -17.69 14.54 1.26
N ALA A 409 -18.18 15.77 1.45
CA ALA A 409 -18.37 16.75 0.38
C ALA A 409 -17.10 17.56 0.03
N ARG A 410 -16.16 17.75 0.97
CA ARG A 410 -14.97 18.62 0.82
C ARG A 410 -13.74 17.91 0.28
N LEU A 411 -13.69 16.58 0.34
CA LEU A 411 -12.50 15.79 -0.04
C LEU A 411 -12.54 15.19 -1.45
N ILE A 412 -13.65 15.34 -2.18
CA ILE A 412 -13.66 15.34 -3.66
C ILE A 412 -13.49 16.79 -4.12
N GLY A 413 -12.41 17.41 -3.63
CA GLY A 413 -11.81 18.60 -4.21
C GLY A 413 -10.87 18.20 -5.34
N GLN A 414 -11.30 17.28 -6.22
CA GLN A 414 -10.94 17.51 -7.62
C GLN A 414 -11.48 18.90 -7.90
N GLU A 415 -10.61 19.84 -8.29
CA GLU A 415 -11.01 21.17 -8.72
C GLU A 415 -12.36 21.04 -9.43
N ARG A 416 -13.43 21.54 -8.83
CA ARG A 416 -14.74 21.43 -9.48
C ARG A 416 -14.69 22.39 -10.66
N GLY A 417 -15.40 22.07 -11.74
CA GLY A 417 -15.60 23.06 -12.80
C GLY A 417 -16.09 24.37 -12.18
N SER A 418 -15.44 25.47 -12.53
CA SER A 418 -15.73 26.79 -11.98
C SER A 418 -16.76 27.49 -12.88
N SER A 419 -17.77 28.11 -12.30
CA SER A 419 -18.76 28.93 -13.02
C SER A 419 -18.70 30.37 -12.50
N LYS A 420 -17.52 30.99 -12.54
CA LYS A 420 -17.32 32.36 -12.03
C LYS A 420 -17.66 33.38 -13.12
N GLY A 421 -18.42 34.41 -12.78
CA GLY A 421 -18.80 35.48 -13.72
C GLY A 421 -19.68 35.01 -14.88
N GLY A 422 -20.48 33.96 -14.67
CA GLY A 422 -21.33 33.38 -15.72
C GLY A 422 -20.55 32.65 -16.81
N VAL A 423 -19.25 32.39 -16.63
CA VAL A 423 -18.42 31.62 -17.57
C VAL A 423 -18.06 30.29 -16.93
N TYR A 424 -18.36 29.20 -17.64
CA TYR A 424 -18.07 27.85 -17.22
C TYR A 424 -16.71 27.37 -17.74
N VAL A 425 -15.85 27.00 -16.79
CA VAL A 425 -14.54 26.39 -17.03
C VAL A 425 -14.54 24.99 -16.40
N PRO A 426 -14.45 23.91 -17.19
CA PRO A 426 -14.34 22.54 -16.67
C PRO A 426 -13.03 22.37 -15.91
N ASN A 427 -12.92 21.33 -15.10
CA ASN A 427 -11.71 21.10 -14.33
C ASN A 427 -10.55 20.53 -15.16
N VAL A 428 -9.33 20.60 -14.63
CA VAL A 428 -8.10 20.16 -15.34
C VAL A 428 -8.19 18.70 -15.81
N THR A 429 -8.89 17.83 -15.07
CA THR A 429 -9.09 16.42 -15.47
C THR A 429 -10.02 16.27 -16.69
N ILE A 430 -11.03 17.13 -16.81
CA ILE A 430 -11.92 17.16 -17.98
C ILE A 430 -11.23 17.87 -19.15
N GLN A 431 -10.48 18.95 -18.88
CA GLN A 431 -9.69 19.66 -19.88
C GLN A 431 -8.60 18.77 -20.52
N SER A 432 -8.00 17.85 -19.77
CA SER A 432 -6.97 16.94 -20.28
C SER A 432 -7.51 15.78 -21.13
N ASN A 433 -8.83 15.68 -21.31
CA ASN A 433 -9.41 14.68 -22.20
C ASN A 433 -9.17 15.10 -23.67
N PRO A 434 -8.59 14.24 -24.52
CA PRO A 434 -8.26 14.59 -25.91
C PRO A 434 -9.47 14.89 -26.80
N LEU A 435 -10.68 14.52 -26.37
CA LEU A 435 -11.93 14.87 -27.06
C LEU A 435 -12.55 16.18 -26.58
N VAL A 436 -11.98 16.79 -25.54
CA VAL A 436 -12.43 18.07 -24.99
C VAL A 436 -11.48 19.15 -25.49
N ARG A 437 -12.04 20.19 -26.09
CA ARG A 437 -11.27 21.35 -26.55
C ARG A 437 -11.99 22.65 -26.23
N ASN A 438 -11.21 23.71 -26.06
CA ASN A 438 -11.73 25.06 -25.97
C ASN A 438 -11.80 25.63 -27.40
N THR A 439 -12.98 26.10 -27.82
CA THR A 439 -13.20 26.67 -29.16
C THR A 439 -12.86 28.16 -29.22
N GLY A 440 -12.73 28.84 -28.08
CA GLY A 440 -12.64 30.30 -27.98
C GLY A 440 -13.95 31.03 -28.31
N GLN A 441 -14.97 30.33 -28.81
CA GLN A 441 -16.29 30.87 -29.11
C GLN A 441 -17.24 30.51 -27.97
N ASP A 442 -17.72 31.51 -27.25
CA ASP A 442 -18.65 31.32 -26.15
C ASP A 442 -20.03 30.92 -26.66
N VAL A 443 -20.52 29.81 -26.12
CA VAL A 443 -21.86 29.31 -26.35
C VAL A 443 -22.75 29.66 -25.16
N ILE A 444 -23.88 30.33 -25.39
CA ILE A 444 -24.82 30.73 -24.34
C ILE A 444 -25.76 29.57 -24.02
N LEU A 445 -25.78 29.18 -22.76
CA LEU A 445 -26.65 28.15 -22.20
C LEU A 445 -27.61 28.80 -21.21
N THR A 446 -28.87 28.37 -21.19
CA THR A 446 -29.88 28.87 -20.26
C THR A 446 -30.31 27.78 -19.30
N CYS A 447 -30.50 28.15 -18.02
CA CYS A 447 -31.05 27.25 -17.04
C CYS A 447 -32.54 27.00 -17.32
N ASN A 448 -32.92 25.74 -17.52
CA ASN A 448 -34.30 25.37 -17.87
C ASN A 448 -35.35 25.62 -16.76
N LYS A 449 -34.95 26.07 -15.58
CA LYS A 449 -35.86 26.40 -14.46
C LYS A 449 -35.98 27.89 -14.20
N CYS A 450 -34.89 28.65 -14.26
CA CYS A 450 -34.87 30.06 -13.86
C CYS A 450 -34.30 30.99 -14.93
N GLY A 451 -34.00 30.49 -16.13
CA GLY A 451 -33.50 31.29 -17.24
C GLY A 451 -32.06 31.78 -17.14
N LEU A 452 -31.38 31.61 -15.99
CA LEU A 452 -30.01 32.10 -15.77
C LEU A 452 -29.07 31.64 -16.89
N GLU A 453 -28.33 32.60 -17.46
CA GLU A 453 -27.38 32.37 -18.53
C GLU A 453 -26.02 31.89 -18.00
N LEU A 454 -25.41 30.98 -18.75
CA LEU A 454 -24.08 30.44 -18.54
C LEU A 454 -23.38 30.34 -19.88
N ARG A 455 -22.23 31.00 -20.02
CA ARG A 455 -21.37 30.92 -21.21
C ARG A 455 -20.39 29.76 -21.07
N SER A 456 -20.22 28.98 -22.12
CA SER A 456 -19.15 27.98 -22.20
C SER A 456 -18.51 27.96 -23.58
N SER A 457 -17.19 28.07 -23.62
CA SER A 457 -16.36 27.86 -24.82
C SER A 457 -15.76 26.45 -24.88
N TRP A 458 -16.20 25.53 -24.01
CA TRP A 458 -15.67 24.18 -23.94
C TRP A 458 -16.60 23.20 -24.64
N VAL A 459 -16.07 22.44 -25.59
CA VAL A 459 -16.83 21.45 -26.36
C VAL A 459 -16.22 20.06 -26.23
N PHE A 460 -17.07 19.06 -26.29
CA PHE A 460 -16.71 17.65 -26.42
C PHE A 460 -17.05 17.18 -27.82
N GLU A 461 -16.05 16.72 -28.57
CA GLU A 461 -16.21 16.26 -29.94
C GLU A 461 -16.03 14.74 -30.02
N PHE A 462 -17.03 14.05 -30.56
CA PHE A 462 -16.99 12.61 -30.72
C PHE A 462 -17.71 12.16 -31.99
N ARG A 463 -16.98 11.52 -32.91
CA ARG A 463 -17.50 11.04 -34.21
C ARG A 463 -18.22 12.14 -35.00
N SER A 464 -17.54 13.29 -35.16
CA SER A 464 -18.06 14.47 -35.85
C SER A 464 -19.28 15.14 -35.20
N LYS A 465 -19.69 14.69 -34.01
CA LYS A 465 -20.71 15.37 -33.20
C LYS A 465 -20.01 16.24 -32.17
N VAL A 466 -20.31 17.53 -32.20
CA VAL A 466 -19.82 18.52 -31.24
C VAL A 466 -20.93 18.77 -30.21
N SER A 467 -20.58 18.69 -28.93
CA SER A 467 -21.49 18.99 -27.83
C SER A 467 -20.85 19.99 -26.86
N THR A 468 -21.57 21.05 -26.49
CA THR A 468 -21.09 22.02 -25.49
C THR A 468 -21.08 21.39 -24.10
N LEU A 469 -19.98 21.57 -23.36
CA LEU A 469 -19.85 21.03 -22.01
C LEU A 469 -20.66 21.87 -21.01
N VAL A 470 -21.37 21.17 -20.11
CA VAL A 470 -22.16 21.78 -19.04
C VAL A 470 -21.80 21.17 -17.69
N PRO A 471 -21.87 21.95 -16.59
CA PRO A 471 -21.56 21.45 -15.26
C PRO A 471 -22.51 20.33 -14.82
N THR A 472 -21.97 19.26 -14.23
CA THR A 472 -22.71 18.07 -13.77
C THR A 472 -23.77 18.39 -12.72
N ALA A 473 -23.50 19.38 -11.87
CA ALA A 473 -24.44 19.83 -10.86
C ALA A 473 -25.59 20.68 -11.42
N GLY A 474 -25.53 21.10 -12.69
CA GLY A 474 -26.46 22.08 -13.25
C GLY A 474 -26.34 23.44 -12.55
N HIS A 475 -27.43 24.19 -12.50
CA HIS A 475 -27.49 25.45 -11.76
C HIS A 475 -27.69 25.17 -10.27
N HIS A 476 -26.69 25.49 -9.44
CA HIS A 476 -26.68 25.20 -8.01
C HIS A 476 -27.90 25.75 -7.25
N THR A 477 -28.36 26.96 -7.58
CA THR A 477 -29.41 27.65 -6.81
C THR A 477 -30.79 27.02 -6.97
N CYS A 478 -31.17 26.61 -8.19
CA CYS A 478 -32.50 26.05 -8.45
C CYS A 478 -32.49 24.54 -8.81
N GLY A 479 -31.30 23.94 -8.94
CA GLY A 479 -31.13 22.56 -9.40
C GLY A 479 -31.61 22.32 -10.84
N GLY A 480 -31.74 23.38 -11.64
CA GLY A 480 -32.09 23.30 -13.06
C GLY A 480 -30.92 22.83 -13.91
N LYS A 481 -31.20 22.28 -15.09
CA LYS A 481 -30.17 21.87 -16.05
C LYS A 481 -29.94 23.00 -17.04
N TYR A 482 -28.70 23.19 -17.43
CA TYR A 482 -28.38 24.09 -18.53
C TYR A 482 -28.69 23.41 -19.86
N VAL A 483 -29.44 24.11 -20.69
CA VAL A 483 -29.78 23.73 -22.06
C VAL A 483 -29.27 24.81 -22.99
N HIS A 484 -29.06 24.45 -24.26
CA HIS A 484 -28.69 25.43 -25.26
C HIS A 484 -29.92 26.27 -25.68
N VAL A 485 -29.73 27.56 -26.01
CA VAL A 485 -30.81 28.42 -26.51
C VAL A 485 -31.32 27.90 -27.87
N ASP A 486 -30.41 27.63 -28.80
CA ASP A 486 -30.72 26.90 -30.03
C ASP A 486 -30.88 25.40 -29.79
N ALA A 487 -32.06 24.85 -30.09
CA ALA A 487 -32.37 23.42 -29.89
C ALA A 487 -31.47 22.46 -30.71
N ASN A 488 -30.73 22.97 -31.70
CA ASN A 488 -29.88 22.19 -32.59
C ASN A 488 -28.50 21.85 -31.99
N ILE A 489 -28.05 22.57 -30.95
CA ILE A 489 -26.73 22.34 -30.35
C ILE A 489 -26.87 21.37 -29.18
N SER A 490 -26.20 20.22 -29.29
CA SER A 490 -26.23 19.20 -28.25
C SER A 490 -25.40 19.62 -27.04
N VAL A 491 -25.92 19.38 -25.82
CA VAL A 491 -25.18 19.63 -24.57
C VAL A 491 -24.69 18.32 -23.96
N LYS A 492 -23.51 18.36 -23.34
CA LYS A 492 -22.89 17.20 -22.68
C LYS A 492 -22.41 17.54 -21.28
N VAL A 493 -22.80 16.73 -20.32
CA VAL A 493 -22.38 16.91 -18.92
C VAL A 493 -20.90 16.58 -18.73
N ASP A 494 -20.16 17.42 -18.00
CA ASP A 494 -18.73 17.32 -17.65
C ASP A 494 -18.35 16.16 -16.70
N ASN A 495 -19.02 15.02 -16.83
CA ASN A 495 -18.72 13.84 -16.04
C ASN A 495 -17.63 13.00 -16.73
N SER A 496 -16.50 12.79 -16.06
CA SER A 496 -15.37 12.02 -16.61
C SER A 496 -15.75 10.62 -17.12
N SER A 497 -16.73 9.96 -16.48
CA SER A 497 -17.21 8.64 -16.91
C SER A 497 -17.98 8.69 -18.24
N ASN A 498 -18.56 9.85 -18.58
CA ASN A 498 -19.30 10.07 -19.82
C ASN A 498 -18.41 10.55 -20.98
N LEU A 499 -17.19 11.02 -20.70
CA LEU A 499 -16.26 11.56 -21.69
C LEU A 499 -15.10 10.61 -22.03
N LYS A 500 -14.85 9.57 -21.21
CA LYS A 500 -13.77 8.60 -21.47
C LYS A 500 -14.09 7.70 -22.67
N MET A 501 -13.15 7.60 -23.60
CA MET A 501 -13.14 6.57 -24.63
C MET A 501 -12.52 5.27 -24.12
N CYS A 502 -12.97 4.15 -24.66
CA CYS A 502 -12.28 2.87 -24.54
C CYS A 502 -11.47 2.56 -25.81
N ILE A 503 -10.60 1.54 -25.72
CA ILE A 503 -9.81 1.01 -26.84
C ILE A 503 -10.64 0.52 -28.03
N HIS A 504 -11.95 0.29 -27.85
CA HIS A 504 -12.86 -0.12 -28.91
C HIS A 504 -13.49 1.06 -29.67
N GLY A 505 -13.02 2.30 -29.46
CA GLY A 505 -13.52 3.48 -30.17
C GLY A 505 -14.93 3.92 -29.78
N GLY A 506 -15.43 3.48 -28.62
CA GLY A 506 -16.71 3.88 -28.03
C GLY A 506 -16.52 4.58 -26.68
N LEU A 507 -17.57 5.23 -26.18
CA LEU A 507 -17.58 5.75 -24.80
C LEU A 507 -17.49 4.58 -23.82
N ALA A 508 -16.58 4.64 -22.85
CA ALA A 508 -16.29 3.56 -21.92
C ALA A 508 -17.52 3.10 -21.14
N ASN A 509 -18.42 4.03 -20.80
CA ASN A 509 -19.68 3.74 -20.12
C ASN A 509 -20.74 3.06 -21.02
N GLN A 510 -20.61 3.14 -22.35
CA GLN A 510 -21.56 2.60 -23.34
C GLN A 510 -20.97 1.47 -24.19
N CYS A 511 -19.70 1.12 -24.01
CA CYS A 511 -19.07 0.08 -24.80
C CYS A 511 -19.51 -1.31 -24.32
N VAL A 512 -20.17 -2.06 -25.21
CA VAL A 512 -20.62 -3.44 -24.94
C VAL A 512 -19.43 -4.37 -24.67
N LYS A 513 -18.33 -4.23 -25.43
CA LYS A 513 -17.12 -5.06 -25.27
C LYS A 513 -16.42 -4.83 -23.92
N CYS A 514 -16.47 -3.59 -23.40
CA CYS A 514 -15.92 -3.26 -22.08
C CYS A 514 -16.87 -3.57 -20.92
N GLY A 515 -18.13 -3.97 -21.19
CA GLY A 515 -19.15 -4.07 -20.15
C GLY A 515 -19.43 -2.72 -19.48
N GLY A 516 -19.53 -1.64 -20.28
CA GLY A 516 -19.72 -0.28 -19.79
C GLY A 516 -20.85 -0.15 -18.75
N SER A 517 -20.80 0.87 -17.90
CA SER A 517 -21.75 1.02 -16.79
C SER A 517 -23.21 1.14 -17.24
N GLN A 518 -23.46 1.64 -18.46
CA GLN A 518 -24.79 1.70 -19.08
C GLN A 518 -25.17 0.42 -19.84
N ILE A 519 -24.33 -0.61 -19.83
CA ILE A 519 -24.62 -1.91 -20.45
C ILE A 519 -25.17 -2.83 -19.37
N CYS A 520 -26.34 -3.42 -19.63
CA CYS A 520 -26.97 -4.40 -18.76
C CYS A 520 -26.40 -5.81 -19.00
N VAL A 521 -26.82 -6.78 -18.17
CA VAL A 521 -26.43 -8.19 -18.33
C VAL A 521 -26.87 -8.78 -19.67
N HIS A 522 -27.92 -8.23 -20.28
CA HIS A 522 -28.39 -8.60 -21.62
C HIS A 522 -27.56 -7.96 -22.77
N LYS A 523 -26.41 -7.34 -22.48
CA LYS A 523 -25.51 -6.69 -23.46
C LYS A 523 -26.14 -5.54 -24.26
N LYS A 524 -27.28 -5.00 -23.80
CA LYS A 524 -27.95 -3.82 -24.37
C LYS A 524 -27.77 -2.62 -23.44
N ARG A 525 -28.01 -1.41 -23.93
CA ARG A 525 -28.01 -0.23 -23.05
C ARG A 525 -29.18 -0.32 -22.07
N THR A 526 -28.94 -0.04 -20.79
CA THR A 526 -29.93 -0.20 -19.71
C THR A 526 -31.22 0.57 -19.97
N ASP A 527 -31.11 1.76 -20.55
CA ASP A 527 -32.22 2.65 -20.92
C ASP A 527 -32.97 2.23 -22.20
N ARG A 528 -32.43 1.25 -22.95
CA ARG A 528 -33.01 0.75 -24.21
C ARG A 528 -33.25 -0.76 -24.21
N CYS A 529 -33.03 -1.43 -23.08
CA CYS A 529 -33.17 -2.88 -22.99
C CYS A 529 -34.63 -3.21 -22.65
N PRO A 530 -35.38 -3.92 -23.52
CA PRO A 530 -36.79 -4.24 -23.27
C PRO A 530 -37.00 -5.01 -21.96
N HIS A 531 -36.11 -5.96 -21.64
CA HIS A 531 -36.15 -6.69 -20.37
C HIS A 531 -35.99 -5.75 -19.18
N CYS A 532 -34.96 -4.90 -19.18
CA CYS A 532 -34.74 -3.96 -18.06
C CYS A 532 -35.86 -2.91 -17.91
N LEU A 533 -36.52 -2.55 -19.01
CA LEU A 533 -37.66 -1.64 -19.00
C LEU A 533 -38.91 -2.35 -18.45
N ALA A 534 -39.16 -3.60 -18.84
CA ALA A 534 -40.28 -4.40 -18.35
C ALA A 534 -40.16 -4.73 -16.85
N ASP A 535 -38.94 -5.04 -16.39
CA ASP A 535 -38.68 -5.40 -14.99
C ASP A 535 -38.75 -4.20 -14.02
N GLY A 536 -39.04 -2.98 -14.52
CA GLY A 536 -39.13 -1.78 -13.70
C GLY A 536 -37.82 -1.45 -12.97
N HIS A 537 -36.67 -1.95 -13.46
CA HIS A 537 -35.39 -1.78 -12.80
C HIS A 537 -34.94 -0.31 -12.82
N LYS A 538 -35.38 0.45 -11.80
CA LYS A 538 -34.79 1.73 -11.42
C LYS A 538 -33.30 1.50 -11.14
N LYS A 539 -32.43 1.95 -12.05
CA LYS A 539 -30.95 1.99 -11.97
C LYS A 539 -30.38 1.18 -10.80
N GLN A 540 -30.38 -0.15 -10.91
CA GLN A 540 -29.71 -1.00 -9.92
C GLN A 540 -28.24 -0.57 -9.85
N THR A 541 -27.84 -0.06 -8.69
CA THR A 541 -26.45 0.28 -8.40
C THR A 541 -25.59 -0.98 -8.51
N ARG A 542 -24.30 -0.84 -8.81
CA ARG A 542 -23.37 -1.95 -9.06
C ARG A 542 -23.40 -3.06 -7.98
N LYS A 543 -23.79 -2.75 -6.73
CA LYS A 543 -23.89 -3.73 -5.63
C LYS A 543 -24.97 -4.81 -5.87
N ALA A 544 -26.06 -4.51 -6.57
CA ALA A 544 -27.12 -5.50 -6.86
C ALA A 544 -26.78 -6.45 -8.02
N ARG A 545 -25.75 -6.15 -8.82
CA ARG A 545 -25.38 -6.95 -10.03
C ARG A 545 -24.77 -8.31 -9.71
N ILE A 546 -24.36 -8.58 -8.47
CA ILE A 546 -23.73 -9.85 -8.08
C ILE A 546 -24.70 -10.78 -7.33
N SER A 547 -25.79 -10.25 -6.74
CA SER A 547 -26.66 -11.02 -5.84
C SER A 547 -28.07 -11.32 -6.37
N ALA A 548 -28.51 -10.77 -7.50
CA ALA A 548 -29.88 -10.97 -7.98
C ALA A 548 -29.94 -11.45 -9.44
N CYS A 549 -29.91 -12.77 -9.64
CA CYS A 549 -30.47 -13.41 -10.83
C CYS A 549 -30.99 -14.83 -10.47
N PRO A 550 -32.30 -15.02 -10.23
CA PRO A 550 -32.85 -16.32 -9.83
C PRO A 550 -33.05 -17.35 -10.96
N HIS A 551 -32.76 -17.02 -12.23
CA HIS A 551 -33.21 -17.84 -13.37
C HIS A 551 -32.20 -18.85 -13.91
N ARG A 552 -31.38 -19.48 -13.06
CA ARG A 552 -30.41 -20.51 -13.53
C ARG A 552 -30.55 -21.90 -12.93
N LEU A 553 -31.74 -22.29 -12.43
CA LEU A 553 -31.95 -23.64 -11.88
C LEU A 553 -33.26 -24.35 -12.28
N ALA A 554 -33.97 -23.93 -13.33
CA ALA A 554 -35.08 -24.73 -13.85
C ALA A 554 -35.28 -24.56 -15.36
N ALA A 555 -34.62 -25.40 -16.15
CA ALA A 555 -35.10 -25.85 -17.46
C ALA A 555 -34.23 -27.01 -17.95
N GLY A 556 -34.60 -28.23 -17.54
CA GLY A 556 -34.31 -29.40 -18.35
C GLY A 556 -35.27 -29.38 -19.54
N TYR A 557 -34.72 -29.21 -20.74
CA TYR A 557 -35.42 -29.56 -21.98
C TYR A 557 -34.76 -30.80 -22.55
N LYS A 558 -35.50 -31.92 -22.50
CA LYS A 558 -35.33 -33.08 -23.37
C LYS A 558 -36.15 -32.82 -24.63
N LYS A 559 -35.51 -33.10 -25.78
CA LYS A 559 -36.00 -33.07 -27.16
C LYS A 559 -36.32 -31.71 -27.75
#